data_AF-A0A0N5C3Z2-F1
#
_entry.id   AF-A0A0N5C3Z2-F1
#
_cell.length_a   1.000
_cell.length_b   1.000
_cell.length_c   1.000
_cell.angle_alpha   90.00
_cell.angle_beta   90.00
_cell.angle_gamma   90.00
#
_symmetry.space_group_name_H-M   'P 1'
#
loop_
_entity.id
_entity.type
_entity.pdbx_description
1 polymer ?
#
loop_
_entity_poly.entity_id
_entity_poly.type
_entity_poly.pdbx_seq_one_letter_code
_entity_poly.pdbx_strand_id
1 'polypeptide(L)'
;MVLEIGKSNDDSCNIETKVKKIDIIWSIQNFSQRSEKTGEKFESKTCVVGSKDRSEWYLRIFPNGSKEKFKDYVSVFLMLKNPDKARAKCSFSILNIKEEKENVRSVTISDKFVKGNGWGFDEFVKKDFLLNEA
;
A
#
# COMPACT_ATOMS: atom_id res chain seq x y z
N MET A 1 2.84 -2.55 -6.24
CA MET A 1 3.30 -1.77 -5.07
C MET A 1 4.66 -2.31 -4.65
N VAL A 2 5.62 -1.44 -4.30
CA VAL A 2 6.97 -1.84 -3.84
C VAL A 2 7.09 -1.53 -2.34
N LEU A 3 7.45 -2.52 -1.53
CA LEU A 3 7.67 -2.42 -0.08
C LEU A 3 9.15 -2.64 0.25
N GLU A 4 9.79 -1.70 0.92
CA GLU A 4 11.17 -1.78 1.39
C GLU A 4 11.20 -1.76 2.93
N ILE A 5 11.60 -2.87 3.56
CA ILE A 5 11.63 -2.99 5.03
C ILE A 5 13.07 -2.86 5.53
N GLY A 6 13.35 -1.85 6.37
CA GLY A 6 14.66 -1.59 6.98
C GLY A 6 14.60 -1.48 8.51
N LYS A 7 15.69 -1.86 9.20
CA LYS A 7 15.90 -1.60 10.64
C LYS A 7 16.57 -0.24 10.84
N SER A 8 16.37 0.41 11.98
CA SER A 8 17.31 1.43 12.48
C SER A 8 17.57 1.10 13.95
N ASN A 9 18.85 0.91 14.27
CA ASN A 9 19.36 0.91 15.63
C ASN A 9 20.16 2.21 15.76
N ASP A 10 19.77 3.06 16.69
CA ASP A 10 20.57 4.21 17.10
C ASP A 10 21.52 3.68 18.17
N ASP A 11 22.71 3.29 17.74
CA ASP A 11 23.96 3.25 18.50
C ASP A 11 25.06 2.78 17.53
N SER A 12 26.14 3.56 17.48
CA SER A 12 27.29 3.45 16.58
C SER A 12 27.72 2.01 16.27
N CYS A 13 27.30 1.49 15.12
CA CYS A 13 27.95 0.43 14.36
C CYS A 13 27.32 0.38 12.97
N ASN A 14 28.14 0.49 11.91
CA ASN A 14 27.73 0.25 10.52
C ASN A 14 27.29 -1.21 10.35
N ILE A 15 26.07 -1.53 10.74
CA ILE A 15 25.40 -2.76 10.34
C ILE A 15 24.80 -2.44 8.97
N GLU A 16 25.32 -3.06 7.91
CA GLU A 16 24.70 -3.08 6.60
C GLU A 16 23.26 -3.59 6.75
N THR A 17 22.30 -2.66 6.88
CA THR A 17 20.89 -2.98 6.97
C THR A 17 20.48 -3.55 5.63
N LYS A 18 20.42 -4.89 5.55
CA LYS A 18 19.93 -5.61 4.38
C LYS A 18 18.42 -5.36 4.24
N VAL A 19 18.08 -4.23 3.63
CA VAL A 19 16.69 -3.84 3.34
C VAL A 19 16.11 -4.89 2.40
N LYS A 20 15.06 -5.59 2.85
CA LYS A 20 14.34 -6.52 1.98
C LYS A 20 13.29 -5.75 1.20
N LYS A 21 13.46 -5.71 -0.12
CA LYS A 21 12.50 -5.17 -1.08
C LYS A 21 11.56 -6.28 -1.53
N ILE A 22 10.26 -6.04 -1.45
CA ILE A 22 9.20 -6.99 -1.79
C ILE A 22 8.12 -6.24 -2.54
N ASP A 23 7.67 -6.81 -3.65
CA ASP A 23 6.55 -6.26 -4.40
C ASP A 23 5.25 -6.96 -3.99
N ILE A 24 4.27 -6.16 -3.57
CA ILE A 24 2.89 -6.62 -3.35
C ILE A 24 2.11 -6.20 -4.61
N ILE A 25 1.69 -7.20 -5.38
CA ILE A 25 0.91 -7.01 -6.61
C ILE A 25 -0.48 -7.57 -6.34
N TRP A 26 -1.50 -6.76 -6.59
CA TRP A 26 -2.89 -7.14 -6.43
C TRP A 26 -3.71 -6.66 -7.61
N SER A 27 -4.18 -7.61 -8.42
CA SER A 27 -5.10 -7.35 -9.53
C SER A 27 -6.54 -7.35 -9.01
N ILE A 28 -7.27 -6.27 -9.29
CA ILE A 28 -8.67 -6.10 -8.90
C ILE A 28 -9.50 -6.29 -10.15
N GLN A 29 -10.21 -7.41 -10.21
CA GLN A 29 -11.08 -7.74 -11.33
C GLN A 29 -12.36 -6.91 -11.26
N ASN A 30 -12.91 -6.56 -12.44
CA ASN A 30 -14.16 -5.83 -12.58
C ASN A 30 -14.22 -4.55 -11.74
N PHE A 31 -13.14 -3.76 -11.74
CA PHE A 31 -13.02 -2.56 -10.90
C PHE A 31 -14.16 -1.55 -11.13
N SER A 32 -14.61 -1.39 -12.37
CA SER A 32 -15.74 -0.52 -12.72
C SER A 32 -17.10 -0.98 -12.18
N GLN A 33 -17.24 -2.26 -11.83
CA GLN A 33 -18.49 -2.87 -11.34
C GLN A 33 -18.56 -2.95 -9.81
N ARG A 34 -17.58 -2.36 -9.11
CA ARG A 34 -17.51 -2.36 -7.64
C ARG A 34 -18.65 -1.56 -7.04
N SER A 35 -19.33 -2.15 -6.06
CA SER A 35 -20.53 -1.59 -5.43
C SER A 35 -20.27 -0.84 -4.12
N GLU A 36 -19.01 -0.80 -3.65
CA GLU A 36 -18.65 -0.11 -2.41
C GLU A 36 -19.02 1.38 -2.47
N LYS A 37 -19.69 1.87 -1.44
CA LYS A 37 -19.96 3.30 -1.26
C LYS A 37 -18.71 4.06 -0.78
N THR A 38 -18.77 5.38 -0.80
CA THR A 38 -17.75 6.22 -0.15
C THR A 38 -17.52 5.78 1.30
N GLY A 39 -16.26 5.57 1.68
CA GLY A 39 -15.86 5.08 3.00
C GLY A 39 -15.94 3.56 3.17
N GLU A 40 -16.56 2.83 2.24
CA GLU A 40 -16.48 1.37 2.20
C GLU A 40 -15.17 0.92 1.53
N LYS A 41 -14.66 -0.23 2.00
CA LYS A 41 -13.31 -0.69 1.69
C LYS A 41 -13.27 -2.18 1.43
N PHE A 42 -12.22 -2.60 0.76
CA PHE A 42 -11.87 -4.00 0.63
C PHE A 42 -10.37 -4.20 0.80
N GLU A 43 -10.00 -5.40 1.21
CA GLU A 43 -8.65 -5.72 1.68
C GLU A 43 -8.05 -6.84 0.83
N SER A 44 -6.76 -6.74 0.53
CA SER A 44 -6.05 -7.80 -0.18
C SER A 44 -5.82 -9.01 0.71
N LYS A 45 -5.37 -10.11 0.10
CA LYS A 45 -4.73 -11.19 0.85
C LYS A 45 -3.54 -10.66 1.65
N THR A 46 -3.29 -11.28 2.80
CA THR A 46 -2.13 -10.97 3.63
C THR A 46 -0.84 -11.47 2.97
N CYS A 47 0.14 -10.58 2.85
CA CYS A 47 1.51 -10.89 2.43
C CYS A 47 2.38 -11.07 3.68
N VAL A 48 3.06 -12.21 3.80
CA VAL A 48 3.98 -12.51 4.90
C VAL A 48 5.40 -12.22 4.44
N VAL A 49 6.11 -11.39 5.19
CA VAL A 49 7.47 -10.94 4.91
C VAL A 49 8.40 -11.37 6.02
N GLY A 50 9.55 -11.95 5.66
CA GLY A 50 10.55 -12.41 6.61
C GLY A 50 10.36 -13.88 7.02
N SER A 51 11.40 -14.48 7.58
CA SER A 51 11.41 -15.89 8.02
C SER A 51 11.42 -16.00 9.55
N LYS A 52 12.42 -15.38 10.19
CA LYS A 52 12.54 -15.26 11.66
C LYS A 52 11.79 -14.03 12.19
N ASP A 53 12.08 -12.85 11.63
CA ASP A 53 11.37 -11.60 11.95
C ASP A 53 10.16 -11.43 11.00
N ARG A 54 9.09 -12.21 11.23
CA ARG A 54 7.91 -12.20 10.36
C ARG A 54 7.07 -10.94 10.56
N SER A 55 6.65 -10.35 9.45
CA SER A 55 5.65 -9.28 9.42
C SER A 55 4.58 -9.59 8.38
N GLU A 56 3.36 -9.19 8.66
CA GLU A 56 2.17 -9.48 7.88
C GLU A 56 1.55 -8.17 7.44
N TRP A 57 1.38 -8.02 6.14
CA TRP A 57 0.95 -6.79 5.51
C TRP A 57 -0.22 -7.05 4.57
N TYR A 58 -1.09 -6.06 4.38
CA TYR A 58 -2.15 -6.15 3.37
C TYR A 58 -2.48 -4.75 2.84
N LEU A 59 -3.04 -4.71 1.63
CA LEU A 59 -3.57 -3.49 1.05
C LEU A 59 -5.01 -3.29 1.47
N ARG A 60 -5.38 -2.04 1.72
CA ARG A 60 -6.75 -1.59 1.93
C ARG A 60 -7.08 -0.53 0.89
N ILE A 61 -8.16 -0.75 0.14
CA ILE A 61 -8.59 0.13 -0.94
C ILE A 61 -10.01 0.60 -0.69
N PHE A 62 -10.21 1.90 -0.91
CA PHE A 62 -11.52 2.54 -0.96
C PHE A 62 -11.75 2.98 -2.40
N PRO A 63 -12.55 2.25 -3.19
CA PRO A 63 -12.70 2.51 -4.62
C PRO A 63 -13.44 3.83 -4.89
N ASN A 64 -14.27 4.29 -3.93
CA ASN A 64 -15.01 5.54 -3.99
C ASN A 64 -14.58 6.51 -2.89
N GLY A 65 -13.29 6.53 -2.56
CA GLY A 65 -12.71 7.42 -1.57
C GLY A 65 -12.93 6.99 -0.12
N SER A 66 -11.97 7.30 0.75
CA SER A 66 -12.06 6.96 2.19
C SER A 66 -13.07 7.83 2.96
N LYS A 67 -13.39 9.01 2.43
CA LYS A 67 -14.29 10.02 3.00
C LYS A 67 -14.96 10.79 1.87
N GLU A 68 -16.05 11.49 2.16
CA GLU A 68 -16.83 12.27 1.18
C GLU A 68 -15.99 13.25 0.37
N LYS A 69 -15.05 13.96 1.02
CA LYS A 69 -14.15 14.89 0.33
C LYS A 69 -13.19 14.22 -0.67
N PHE A 70 -13.06 12.91 -0.64
CA PHE A 70 -12.19 12.11 -1.50
C PHE A 70 -12.97 11.19 -2.45
N LYS A 71 -14.29 11.37 -2.58
CA LYS A 71 -15.17 10.46 -3.33
C LYS A 71 -14.82 10.28 -4.81
N ASP A 72 -14.14 11.26 -5.39
CA ASP A 72 -13.73 11.26 -6.81
C ASP A 72 -12.36 10.58 -7.02
N TYR A 73 -11.77 10.08 -5.93
CA TYR A 73 -10.50 9.38 -5.92
C TYR A 73 -10.66 7.95 -5.42
N VAL A 74 -9.74 7.10 -5.84
CA VAL A 74 -9.45 5.85 -5.16
C VAL A 74 -8.45 6.16 -4.05
N SER A 75 -8.73 5.68 -2.84
CA SER A 75 -7.76 5.74 -1.73
C SER A 75 -7.11 4.38 -1.53
N VAL A 76 -5.80 4.37 -1.24
CA VAL A 76 -5.04 3.13 -1.01
C VAL A 76 -4.14 3.27 0.20
N PHE A 77 -4.08 2.22 1.01
CA PHE A 77 -3.25 2.15 2.20
C PHE A 77 -2.57 0.80 2.31
N LEU A 78 -1.33 0.81 2.77
CA LEU A 78 -0.66 -0.38 3.29
C LEU A 78 -0.98 -0.49 4.77
N MET A 79 -1.41 -1.66 5.20
CA MET A 79 -1.81 -1.93 6.57
C MET A 79 -0.88 -2.96 7.20
N LEU A 80 -0.53 -2.76 8.47
CA LEU A 80 0.19 -3.75 9.26
C LEU A 80 -0.81 -4.64 10.00
N LYS A 81 -0.70 -5.96 9.81
CA LYS A 81 -1.49 -6.96 10.54
C LYS A 81 -0.74 -7.52 11.74
N ASN A 82 0.55 -7.81 11.57
CA ASN A 82 1.47 -8.25 12.62
C ASN A 82 2.91 -7.85 12.23
N PRO A 83 3.82 -7.59 13.18
CA PRO A 83 3.62 -7.53 14.63
C PRO A 83 2.92 -6.23 15.06
N ASP A 84 2.94 -5.88 16.34
CA ASP A 84 2.31 -4.65 16.87
C ASP A 84 2.90 -3.37 16.28
N LYS A 85 4.20 -3.38 15.95
CA LYS A 85 4.90 -2.25 15.34
C LYS A 85 5.92 -2.73 14.32
N ALA A 86 5.97 -2.07 13.17
CA ALA A 86 6.98 -2.32 12.15
C ALA A 86 7.40 -1.01 11.48
N ARG A 87 8.60 -0.99 10.91
CA ARG A 87 9.09 0.10 10.07
C ARG A 87 9.19 -0.38 8.63
N ALA A 88 8.64 0.40 7.71
CA ALA A 88 8.75 0.12 6.30
C ALA A 88 8.70 1.42 5.49
N LYS A 89 9.35 1.42 4.35
CA LYS A 89 9.18 2.39 3.27
C LYS A 89 8.33 1.74 2.19
N CYS A 90 7.42 2.48 1.59
CA CYS A 90 6.54 1.91 0.58
C CYS A 90 6.23 2.89 -0.55
N SER A 91 6.14 2.38 -1.77
CA SER A 91 5.62 3.13 -2.91
C SER A 91 4.44 2.41 -3.55
N PHE A 92 3.46 3.21 -3.95
CA PHE A 92 2.25 2.77 -4.61
C PHE A 92 2.34 3.13 -6.09
N SER A 93 1.96 2.19 -6.94
CA SER A 93 1.96 2.36 -8.39
C SER A 93 0.83 1.54 -8.97
N ILE A 94 0.30 1.99 -10.10
CA ILE A 94 -0.61 1.21 -10.95
C ILE A 94 0.25 0.49 -11.98
N LEU A 95 -0.09 -0.75 -12.31
CA LEU A 95 0.53 -1.46 -13.43
C LEU A 95 -0.42 -1.34 -14.61
N ASN A 96 0.10 -0.87 -15.75
CA ASN A 96 -0.66 -0.85 -17.00
C ASN A 96 -0.67 -2.26 -17.64
N ILE A 97 -1.34 -2.39 -18.79
CA ILE A 97 -1.46 -3.66 -19.53
C ILE A 97 -0.11 -4.22 -20.02
N LYS A 98 0.94 -3.39 -20.06
CA LYS A 98 2.32 -3.77 -20.44
C LYS A 98 3.19 -4.07 -19.22
N GLU A 99 2.60 -4.14 -18.02
CA GLU A 99 3.29 -4.29 -16.74
C GLU A 99 4.22 -3.12 -16.38
N GLU A 100 4.06 -1.98 -17.05
CA GLU A 100 4.81 -0.76 -16.75
C GLU A 100 4.13 0.00 -15.59
N LYS A 101 4.95 0.65 -14.76
CA LYS A 101 4.46 1.39 -13.59
C LYS A 101 3.97 2.78 -14.00
N GLU A 102 2.68 3.03 -13.82
CA GLU A 102 2.04 4.33 -13.98
C GLU A 102 1.54 4.90 -12.65
N ASN A 103 1.28 6.22 -12.63
CA ASN A 103 0.84 6.99 -11.46
C ASN A 103 1.63 6.61 -10.19
N VAL A 104 2.96 6.62 -10.30
CA VAL A 104 3.86 6.23 -9.21
C VAL A 104 3.83 7.31 -8.13
N ARG A 105 3.18 7.00 -7.01
CA ARG A 105 3.20 7.85 -5.81
C ARG A 105 3.95 7.13 -4.70
N SER A 106 5.07 7.70 -4.31
CA SER A 106 5.90 7.15 -3.24
C SER A 106 5.52 7.78 -1.91
N VAL A 107 5.23 6.96 -0.90
CA VAL A 107 5.26 7.43 0.49
C VAL A 107 6.71 7.28 0.95
N THR A 108 7.45 8.37 0.88
CA THR A 108 8.82 8.38 1.42
C THR A 108 8.72 8.45 2.94
N ILE A 109 8.91 7.28 3.55
CA ILE A 109 9.06 7.04 5.00
C ILE A 109 7.75 7.22 5.78
N SER A 110 7.18 6.09 6.23
CA SER A 110 6.25 6.14 7.34
C SER A 110 6.89 5.47 8.55
N ASP A 111 7.46 6.30 9.41
CA ASP A 111 7.98 5.87 10.69
C ASP A 111 6.83 5.33 11.54
N LYS A 112 6.94 4.04 11.89
CA LYS A 112 6.04 3.26 12.76
C LYS A 112 4.66 3.01 12.14
N PHE A 113 4.57 1.93 11.38
CA PHE A 113 3.29 1.22 11.28
C PHE A 113 2.94 0.63 12.65
N VAL A 114 1.66 0.74 13.00
CA VAL A 114 1.07 0.11 14.17
C VAL A 114 0.05 -0.89 13.69
N LYS A 115 -0.05 -2.04 14.37
CA LYS A 115 -1.02 -3.08 14.04
C LYS A 115 -2.44 -2.53 13.93
N GLY A 116 -3.12 -2.92 12.86
CA GLY A 116 -4.46 -2.44 12.51
C GLY A 116 -4.48 -1.06 11.84
N ASN A 117 -3.34 -0.37 11.80
CA ASN A 117 -3.19 0.94 11.15
C ASN A 117 -2.22 0.88 9.97
N GLY A 118 -2.19 1.94 9.19
CA GLY A 118 -1.51 1.97 7.91
C GLY A 118 -1.19 3.35 7.40
N TRP A 119 -0.45 3.37 6.29
CA TRP A 119 -0.01 4.58 5.60
C TRP A 119 -0.27 4.45 4.11
N GLY A 120 -0.60 5.56 3.48
CA GLY A 120 -1.06 5.58 2.10
C GLY A 120 -1.57 6.94 1.68
N PHE A 121 -2.47 6.94 0.70
CA PHE A 121 -3.00 8.15 0.08
C PHE A 121 -4.51 8.10 0.00
N ASP A 122 -5.15 9.13 0.55
CA ASP A 122 -6.57 9.36 0.35
C ASP A 122 -6.89 9.69 -1.13
N GLU A 123 -6.03 10.48 -1.78
CA GLU A 123 -6.20 10.92 -3.17
C GLU A 123 -5.20 10.22 -4.11
N PHE A 124 -5.11 8.89 -4.08
CA PHE A 124 -4.08 8.15 -4.83
C PHE A 124 -4.20 8.33 -6.36
N VAL A 125 -5.41 8.15 -6.88
CA VAL A 125 -5.72 8.30 -8.32
C VAL A 125 -7.15 8.76 -8.49
N LYS A 126 -7.43 9.60 -9.48
CA LYS A 126 -8.81 9.94 -9.83
C LYS A 126 -9.51 8.71 -10.40
N LYS A 127 -10.80 8.52 -10.10
CA LYS A 127 -11.55 7.37 -10.61
C LYS A 127 -11.61 7.37 -12.14
N ASP A 128 -11.85 8.53 -12.74
CA ASP A 128 -11.95 8.66 -14.20
C ASP A 128 -10.66 8.24 -14.92
N PHE A 129 -9.50 8.40 -14.27
CA PHE A 129 -8.23 7.90 -14.84
C PHE A 129 -8.22 6.37 -14.97
N LEU A 130 -8.88 5.65 -14.07
CA LEU A 130 -8.98 4.18 -14.12
C LEU A 130 -10.13 3.68 -15.00
N LEU A 131 -11.14 4.51 -15.22
CA LEU A 131 -12.36 4.15 -15.94
C LEU A 131 -12.37 4.63 -17.39
N ASN A 132 -11.41 5.46 -17.78
CA ASN A 132 -11.20 5.80 -19.18
C ASN A 132 -10.71 4.55 -19.92
N GLU A 133 -11.65 3.90 -20.59
CA GLU A 133 -11.36 2.97 -21.68
C GLU A 133 -10.61 3.73 -22.78
N ALA A 134 -9.46 3.20 -23.19
CA ALA A 134 -8.80 3.62 -24.43
C ALA A 134 -9.56 3.05 -25.63
#